data_AF-A0A316BBA7-F1
#
_entry.id   AF-A0A316BBA7-F1
#
_cell.length_a   1.000
_cell.length_b   1.000
_cell.length_c   1.000
_cell.angle_alpha   90.00
_cell.angle_beta   90.00
_cell.angle_gamma   90.00
#
_symmetry.space_group_name_H-M   'P 1'
#
loop_
_entity.id
_entity.type
_entity.pdbx_description
1 polymer ?
#
loop_
_entity_poly.entity_id
_entity_poly.type
_entity_poly.pdbx_seq_one_letter_code
_entity_poly.pdbx_strand_id
1 'polypeptide(L)'
;MSQLLRIKCPSCGEVQDIPANGPCRKCNTNIVLPEDGVIQIYRMGSPLGVAVGMSIYLNEIPLGHLANAESIRIPVTYGHYKLHMTHGMNRKCKDAEFDITPENRFAYLKARLKMGLITNTVVIEPSTADQMPNP
;
A
#
# COMPACT_ATOMS: atom_id res chain seq x y z
N MET A 1 19.90 2.75 1.36
CA MET A 1 18.97 2.24 0.33
C MET A 1 17.92 3.30 0.11
N SER A 2 17.66 3.74 -1.12
CA SER A 2 16.60 4.72 -1.38
C SER A 2 15.24 4.09 -1.09
N GLN A 3 14.46 4.73 -0.23
CA GLN A 3 13.09 4.31 0.05
C GLN A 3 12.24 4.70 -1.16
N LEU A 4 11.73 3.71 -1.88
CA LEU A 4 10.88 3.97 -3.03
C LEU A 4 9.45 4.27 -2.57
N LEU A 5 8.82 5.21 -3.26
CA LEU A 5 7.46 5.67 -3.05
C LEU A 5 6.60 5.17 -4.22
N ARG A 6 5.53 4.44 -3.89
CA ARG A 6 4.58 3.89 -4.85
C ARG A 6 3.52 4.94 -5.20
N ILE A 7 3.35 5.18 -6.50
CA ILE A 7 2.38 6.14 -7.01
C ILE A 7 1.76 5.62 -8.31
N LYS A 8 0.50 6.01 -8.56
CA LYS A 8 -0.14 5.86 -9.87
C LYS A 8 0.02 7.15 -10.65
N CYS A 9 0.63 7.07 -11.84
CA CYS A 9 0.80 8.22 -12.71
C CYS A 9 -0.58 8.81 -13.07
N PRO A 10 -0.82 10.11 -12.82
CA PRO A 10 -2.11 10.73 -13.12
C PRO A 10 -2.37 10.86 -14.63
N SER A 11 -1.33 10.86 -15.46
CA SER A 11 -1.45 11.01 -16.91
C SER A 11 -1.77 9.67 -17.61
N CYS A 12 -0.99 8.61 -17.36
CA CYS A 12 -1.14 7.34 -18.09
C CYS A 12 -1.63 6.16 -17.23
N GLY A 13 -1.86 6.38 -15.93
CA GLY A 13 -2.35 5.35 -15.00
C GLY A 13 -1.34 4.29 -14.60
N GLU A 14 -0.08 4.40 -15.04
CA GLU A 14 0.98 3.45 -14.68
C GLU A 14 1.30 3.49 -13.19
N VAL A 15 1.31 2.34 -12.53
CA VAL A 15 1.75 2.22 -11.14
C VAL A 15 3.24 1.95 -11.12
N GLN A 16 3.99 2.76 -10.38
CA GLN A 16 5.45 2.65 -10.32
C GLN A 16 5.99 3.07 -8.97
N ASP A 17 7.19 2.57 -8.67
CA ASP A 17 7.96 2.91 -7.48
C ASP A 17 9.08 3.88 -7.87
N ILE A 18 9.08 5.08 -7.29
CA ILE A 18 10.05 6.13 -7.59
C ILE A 18 10.69 6.68 -6.32
N PRO A 19 11.98 7.09 -6.35
CA PRO A 19 12.66 7.57 -5.15
C PRO A 19 12.27 9.00 -4.74
N ALA A 20 11.79 9.81 -5.68
CA ALA A 20 11.40 11.20 -5.52
C ALA A 20 10.60 11.66 -6.74
N ASN A 21 10.25 12.95 -6.78
CA ASN A 21 9.69 13.62 -7.96
C ASN A 21 10.53 13.28 -9.21
N GLY A 22 9.85 13.04 -10.33
CA GLY A 22 10.52 12.65 -11.55
C GLY A 22 9.60 12.07 -12.63
N PRO A 23 10.16 11.67 -13.77
CA PRO A 23 9.38 11.23 -14.91
C PRO A 23 8.69 9.89 -14.65
N CYS A 24 7.47 9.76 -15.17
CA CYS A 24 6.81 8.47 -15.33
C CYS A 24 7.62 7.59 -16.30
N ARG A 25 7.96 6.37 -15.91
CA ARG A 25 8.74 5.42 -16.73
C ARG A 25 8.07 5.07 -18.06
N LYS A 26 6.75 5.28 -18.19
CA LYS A 26 5.96 4.93 -19.37
C LYS A 26 5.66 6.11 -20.28
N CYS A 27 5.18 7.22 -19.73
CA CYS A 27 4.74 8.37 -20.53
C CYS A 27 5.64 9.61 -20.41
N ASN A 28 6.72 9.52 -19.62
CA ASN A 28 7.66 10.61 -19.34
C ASN A 28 7.05 11.88 -18.73
N THR A 29 5.76 11.88 -18.38
CA THR A 29 5.13 12.99 -17.63
C THR A 29 5.81 13.12 -16.28
N ASN A 30 6.19 14.35 -15.91
CA ASN A 30 6.81 14.61 -14.61
C ASN A 30 5.78 14.43 -13.49
N ILE A 31 6.08 13.55 -12.53
CA ILE A 31 5.24 13.28 -11.37
C ILE A 31 5.80 14.08 -10.20
N VAL A 32 4.90 14.82 -9.56
CA VAL A 32 5.13 15.47 -8.27
C VAL A 32 4.42 14.63 -7.22
N LEU A 33 5.18 14.15 -6.23
CA LEU A 33 4.67 13.38 -5.13
C LEU A 33 4.05 14.32 -4.09
N PRO A 34 2.91 13.93 -3.48
CA PRO A 34 2.39 14.64 -2.31
C PRO A 34 3.43 14.66 -1.18
N GLU A 35 3.55 15.79 -0.49
CA GLU A 35 4.47 15.97 0.63
C GLU A 35 3.76 15.88 2.00
N ASP A 36 2.43 15.83 2.02
CA ASP A 36 1.63 15.94 3.23
C ASP A 36 1.79 14.74 4.16
N GLY A 37 1.63 13.52 3.64
CA GLY A 37 1.73 12.31 4.45
C GLY A 37 2.16 11.08 3.68
N VAL A 38 2.43 10.00 4.42
CA VAL A 38 2.86 8.71 3.87
C VAL A 38 2.09 7.57 4.54
N ILE A 39 1.53 6.70 3.71
CA ILE A 39 0.95 5.43 4.14
C ILE A 39 1.99 4.35 3.89
N GLN A 40 2.48 3.69 4.94
CA GLN A 40 3.35 2.53 4.83
C GLN A 40 2.53 1.26 5.07
N ILE A 41 2.54 0.38 4.07
CA ILE A 41 1.86 -0.91 4.13
C ILE A 41 2.90 -2.01 4.14
N TYR A 42 2.85 -2.88 5.14
CA TYR A 42 3.65 -4.10 5.20
C TYR A 42 2.75 -5.32 5.04
N ARG A 43 3.00 -6.13 4.02
CA ARG A 43 2.38 -7.44 3.92
C ARG A 43 3.18 -8.43 4.76
N MET A 44 2.57 -8.93 5.82
CA MET A 44 3.14 -9.98 6.65
C MET A 44 3.34 -11.26 5.84
N GLY A 45 4.43 -11.97 6.13
CA GLY A 45 4.73 -13.26 5.53
C GLY A 45 3.59 -14.27 5.75
N SER A 46 3.22 -15.00 4.70
CA SER A 46 2.32 -16.14 4.82
C SER A 46 3.06 -17.34 5.44
N PRO A 47 2.52 -18.01 6.47
CA PRO A 47 3.16 -19.17 7.11
C PRO A 47 3.25 -20.40 6.19
N LEU A 48 2.62 -20.40 5.02
CA LEU A 48 2.51 -21.55 4.11
C LEU A 48 3.20 -21.33 2.75
N GLY A 49 4.12 -20.37 2.62
CA GLY A 49 4.85 -20.14 1.37
C GLY A 49 3.98 -19.62 0.20
N VAL A 50 2.78 -19.11 0.49
CA VAL A 50 1.88 -18.57 -0.54
C VAL A 50 2.45 -17.26 -1.09
N ALA A 51 3.10 -17.36 -2.25
CA ALA A 51 3.80 -16.27 -2.93
C ALA A 51 2.88 -15.31 -3.72
N VAL A 52 1.56 -15.58 -3.78
CA VAL A 52 0.63 -14.75 -4.56
C VAL A 52 0.56 -13.34 -3.97
N GLY A 53 0.69 -12.31 -4.82
CA GLY A 53 0.62 -10.90 -4.43
C GLY A 53 -0.75 -10.50 -3.90
N MET A 54 -0.79 -9.50 -3.01
CA MET A 54 -2.05 -8.84 -2.64
C MET A 54 -2.25 -7.58 -3.47
N SER A 55 -3.36 -7.44 -4.17
CA SER A 55 -3.69 -6.20 -4.88
C SER A 55 -4.04 -5.10 -3.86
N ILE A 56 -3.61 -3.88 -4.12
CA ILE A 56 -3.84 -2.72 -3.26
C ILE A 56 -4.82 -1.78 -3.95
N TYR A 57 -5.82 -1.31 -3.20
CA TYR A 57 -6.74 -0.28 -3.60
C TYR A 57 -6.83 0.77 -2.50
N LEU A 58 -6.50 2.02 -2.83
CA LEU A 58 -6.63 3.15 -1.93
C LEU A 58 -7.73 4.06 -2.46
N ASN A 59 -8.81 4.25 -1.71
CA ASN A 59 -10.02 4.93 -2.18
C ASN A 59 -10.48 4.40 -3.55
N GLU A 60 -10.52 3.07 -3.69
CA GLU A 60 -10.85 2.34 -4.94
C GLU A 60 -9.84 2.51 -6.09
N ILE A 61 -8.79 3.32 -5.93
CA ILE A 61 -7.73 3.50 -6.92
C ILE A 61 -6.74 2.32 -6.81
N PRO A 62 -6.55 1.52 -7.88
CA PRO A 62 -5.62 0.39 -7.85
C PRO A 62 -4.16 0.88 -7.85
N LEU A 63 -3.36 0.33 -6.95
CA LEU A 63 -1.93 0.63 -6.75
C LEU A 63 -1.06 -0.62 -6.92
N GLY A 64 -1.44 -1.51 -7.84
CA GLY A 64 -0.68 -2.72 -8.15
C GLY A 64 -0.73 -3.78 -7.05
N HIS A 65 0.31 -4.62 -6.98
CA HIS A 65 0.38 -5.75 -6.05
C HIS A 65 1.51 -5.59 -5.04
N LEU A 66 1.32 -6.17 -3.86
CA LEU A 66 2.30 -6.28 -2.78
C LEU A 66 2.71 -7.74 -2.58
N ALA A 67 3.99 -8.04 -2.78
CA ALA A 67 4.56 -9.36 -2.63
C ALA A 67 4.68 -9.78 -1.15
N ASN A 68 4.98 -11.05 -0.94
CA ASN A 68 5.05 -11.63 0.40
C ASN A 68 6.22 -11.04 1.19
N ALA A 69 5.98 -10.67 2.45
CA ALA A 69 6.99 -10.02 3.30
C ALA A 69 7.56 -8.71 2.71
N GLU A 70 6.81 -8.03 1.84
CA GLU A 70 7.18 -6.75 1.24
C GLU A 70 6.51 -5.57 1.96
N SER A 71 7.22 -4.44 2.03
CA SER A 71 6.68 -3.16 2.46
C SER A 71 6.76 -2.13 1.34
N ILE A 72 5.72 -1.31 1.21
CA ILE A 72 5.71 -0.15 0.32
C ILE A 72 5.33 1.11 1.11
N ARG A 73 5.60 2.27 0.50
CA ARG A 73 5.22 3.59 1.01
C ARG A 73 4.46 4.33 -0.08
N ILE A 74 3.34 4.94 0.27
CA ILE A 74 2.45 5.64 -0.67
C ILE A 74 2.35 7.08 -0.18
N PRO A 75 2.91 8.06 -0.91
CA PRO A 75 2.75 9.47 -0.58
C PRO A 75 1.34 9.91 -0.90
N VAL A 76 0.73 10.67 0.00
CA VAL A 76 -0.67 11.09 -0.07
C VAL A 76 -0.83 12.52 0.44
N THR A 77 -1.93 13.16 0.03
CA THR A 77 -2.35 14.46 0.59
C THR A 77 -2.97 14.27 1.97
N TYR A 78 -3.23 15.34 2.70
CA TYR A 78 -4.13 15.24 3.88
C TYR A 78 -5.53 14.76 3.46
N GLY A 79 -6.16 13.94 4.28
CA GLY A 79 -7.51 13.44 4.02
C GLY A 79 -7.82 12.10 4.66
N HIS A 80 -9.06 11.66 4.40
CA HIS A 80 -9.56 10.35 4.81
C HIS A 80 -9.28 9.30 3.75
N TYR A 81 -8.77 8.15 4.17
CA TYR A 81 -8.36 7.07 3.30
C TYR A 81 -9.01 5.75 3.70
N LYS A 82 -9.48 5.04 2.69
CA LYS A 82 -9.93 3.65 2.77
C LYS A 82 -8.95 2.76 2.03
N LEU A 83 -8.29 1.87 2.75
CA LEU A 83 -7.42 0.84 2.21
C LEU A 83 -8.17 -0.49 2.10
N HIS A 84 -8.26 -0.99 0.87
CA HIS A 84 -8.79 -2.30 0.55
C HIS A 84 -7.69 -3.15 -0.12
N MET A 85 -7.63 -4.43 0.22
CA MET A 85 -6.66 -5.35 -0.37
C MET A 85 -7.29 -6.70 -0.73
N THR A 86 -6.93 -7.26 -1.88
CA THR A 86 -7.44 -8.56 -2.34
C THR A 86 -6.32 -9.57 -2.52
N HIS A 87 -6.63 -10.87 -2.48
CA HIS A 87 -5.64 -11.93 -2.64
C HIS A 87 -6.18 -13.05 -3.54
N GLY A 88 -5.60 -13.18 -4.74
CA GLY A 88 -6.04 -14.14 -5.75
C GLY A 88 -7.50 -13.92 -6.14
N MET A 89 -8.26 -15.00 -6.33
CA MET A 89 -9.71 -14.93 -6.61
C MET A 89 -10.54 -14.52 -5.38
N ASN A 90 -9.95 -14.52 -4.17
CA ASN A 90 -10.63 -14.14 -2.94
C ASN A 90 -10.60 -12.62 -2.75
N ARG A 91 -11.79 -12.01 -2.78
CA ARG A 91 -11.99 -10.56 -2.62
C ARG A 91 -12.40 -10.13 -1.21
N LYS A 92 -12.45 -11.07 -0.24
CA LYS A 92 -12.84 -10.73 1.13
C LYS A 92 -11.70 -9.99 1.83
N CYS A 93 -11.96 -8.75 2.19
CA CYS A 93 -11.06 -7.90 2.95
C CYS A 93 -11.82 -7.34 4.15
N LYS A 94 -11.12 -7.18 5.27
CA LYS A 94 -11.50 -6.21 6.30
C LYS A 94 -10.73 -4.94 6.00
N ASP A 95 -11.44 -3.98 5.42
CA ASP A 95 -10.88 -2.70 5.02
C ASP A 95 -10.40 -1.93 6.25
N ALA A 96 -9.38 -1.09 6.05
CA ALA A 96 -8.95 -0.13 7.05
C ALA A 96 -9.31 1.28 6.58
N GLU A 97 -9.85 2.07 7.50
CA GLU A 97 -10.16 3.49 7.29
C GLU A 97 -9.40 4.32 8.32
N PHE A 98 -8.77 5.39 7.86
CA PHE A 98 -7.91 6.24 8.69
C PHE A 98 -7.71 7.62 8.05
N ASP A 99 -7.30 8.60 8.84
CA ASP A 99 -7.00 9.96 8.39
C ASP A 99 -5.49 10.20 8.39
N ILE A 100 -4.98 10.93 7.39
CA ILE A 100 -3.69 11.62 7.53
C ILE A 100 -3.94 13.11 7.69
N THR A 101 -3.35 13.68 8.73
CA THR A 101 -3.52 15.07 9.14
C THR A 101 -2.14 15.72 9.35
N PRO A 102 -2.06 17.06 9.50
CA PRO A 102 -0.80 17.72 9.82
C PRO A 102 -0.15 17.21 11.11
N GLU A 103 -0.95 16.78 12.09
CA GLU A 103 -0.49 16.23 13.38
C GLU A 103 -0.12 14.74 13.25
N ASN A 104 -0.80 14.01 12.37
CA ASN A 104 -0.55 12.59 12.13
C ASN A 104 -0.32 12.32 10.64
N ARG A 105 0.92 12.59 10.21
CA ARG A 105 1.34 12.53 8.80
C ARG A 105 1.66 11.12 8.31
N PHE A 106 1.69 10.13 9.20
CA PHE A 106 2.09 8.76 8.88
C PHE A 106 1.05 7.74 9.33
N ALA A 107 0.63 6.87 8.41
CA ALA A 107 -0.15 5.68 8.75
C ALA A 107 0.68 4.44 8.49
N TYR A 108 0.79 3.57 9.48
CA TYR A 108 1.47 2.28 9.38
C TYR A 108 0.43 1.16 9.43
N LEU A 109 0.43 0.28 8.45
CA LEU A 109 -0.58 -0.76 8.30
C LEU A 109 0.08 -2.09 8.02
N LYS A 110 -0.38 -3.14 8.71
CA LYS A 110 0.01 -4.51 8.44
C LYS A 110 -1.13 -5.26 7.79
N ALA A 111 -0.84 -5.90 6.67
CA ALA A 111 -1.78 -6.76 5.97
C ALA A 111 -1.38 -8.22 6.16
N ARG A 112 -2.34 -9.08 6.51
CA ARG A 112 -2.12 -10.54 6.63
C ARG A 112 -3.30 -11.32 6.09
N LEU A 113 -3.04 -12.57 5.71
CA LEU A 113 -4.11 -13.52 5.42
C LEU A 113 -4.59 -14.16 6.71
N LYS A 114 -5.88 -14.03 6.99
CA LYS A 114 -6.58 -14.89 7.93
C LYS A 114 -7.19 -16.04 7.14
N MET A 115 -6.63 -17.23 7.33
CA MET A 115 -7.18 -18.47 6.77
C MET A 115 -8.54 -18.75 7.39
N GLY A 116 -9.53 -19.02 6.54
CA GLY A 116 -10.87 -19.44 6.96
C GLY A 116 -11.17 -20.85 6.46
N LEU A 117 -12.16 -21.51 7.06
CA LEU A 117 -12.57 -22.86 6.66
C LEU A 117 -13.07 -22.95 5.21
N ILE A 118 -13.60 -21.84 4.67
CA ILE A 118 -14.19 -21.78 3.32
C ILE A 118 -13.48 -20.73 2.45
N THR A 119 -13.18 -19.56 3.01
CA THR A 119 -12.55 -18.46 2.27
C THR A 119 -11.50 -17.76 3.13
N ASN A 120 -10.36 -17.45 2.53
CA ASN A 120 -9.36 -16.60 3.16
C ASN A 120 -9.84 -15.15 3.17
N THR A 121 -9.52 -14.42 4.24
CA THR A 121 -9.83 -13.00 4.39
C THR A 121 -8.53 -12.22 4.55
N VAL A 122 -8.35 -11.16 3.78
CA VAL A 122 -7.27 -10.20 4.04
C VAL A 122 -7.68 -9.34 5.23
N VAL A 123 -6.82 -9.24 6.23
CA VAL A 123 -7.04 -8.41 7.40
C VAL A 123 -5.97 -7.33 7.40
N ILE A 124 -6.39 -6.08 7.48
CA ILE A 124 -5.54 -4.91 7.56
C ILE A 124 -5.67 -4.35 8.98
N GLU A 125 -4.54 -4.22 9.69
CA GLU A 125 -4.49 -3.76 11.07
C GLU A 125 -3.55 -2.54 11.16
N PRO A 126 -3.95 -1.46 11.88
CA PRO A 126 -3.04 -0.38 12.22
C PRO A 126 -1.80 -0.90 12.96
N SER A 127 -0.68 -0.23 12.76
CA SER A 127 0.64 -0.56 13.30
C SER A 127 1.34 0.73 13.74
N THR A 128 2.53 0.58 14.31
CA THR A 128 3.45 1.68 14.66
C THR A 128 4.75 1.57 13.88
N ALA A 129 5.53 2.65 13.83
CA ALA A 129 6.79 2.72 13.07
C ALA A 129 7.81 1.66 13.50
N ASP A 130 7.96 1.42 14.80
CA ASP A 130 8.87 0.42 15.39
C ASP A 130 8.52 -1.02 15.01
N GLN A 131 7.29 -1.24 14.56
CA GLN A 131 6.78 -2.55 14.17
C GLN A 131 6.88 -2.80 12.66
N MET A 132 7.34 -1.83 11.87
CA MET A 132 7.44 -1.93 10.42
C MET A 132 8.85 -2.39 9.98
N PRO A 133 8.95 -3.23 8.94
CA PRO A 133 10.25 -3.60 8.39
C PRO A 133 10.85 -2.43 7.61
N ASN A 134 12.13 -2.16 7.86
CA ASN A 134 12.95 -1.06 7.36
C ASN A 134 12.35 0.36 7.54
N PRO A 135 12.95 1.22 8.40
CA PRO A 135 12.65 2.65 8.44
C PRO A 135 13.14 3.39 7.20
#